data_AF-A0A5E4UT04-F1
#
_entry.id   AF-A0A5E4UT04-F1
#
_cell.length_a   1.000
_cell.length_b   1.000
_cell.length_c   1.000
_cell.angle_alpha   90.00
_cell.angle_beta   90.00
_cell.angle_gamma   90.00
#
_symmetry.space_group_name_H-M   'P 1'
#
loop_
_entity.id
_entity.type
_entity.pdbx_description
1 polymer ?
#
loop_
_entity_poly.entity_id
_entity_poly.type
_entity_poly.pdbx_seq_one_letter_code
_entity_poly.pdbx_strand_id
1 'polypeptide(L)'
;MTAIRLSMTASRAMHARYRALLALLSAAPLLTASAPAGAEARPSGVSTEILVKSSSSWDQTGYTAYPSGVPEPTLVRISIAPNTRLDWHLHPMPAIGYVTSGQLSVERADNGTQRSFTAGQTIMELVDVPHRGRTGDAGAELLVFYAGSAQQPLSVATPGAGKLAWDPTVQPARD
;
A
#
# COMPACT_ATOMS: atom_id res chain seq x y z
N MET A 1 -54.07 2.71 54.43
CA MET A 1 -53.60 4.09 54.20
C MET A 1 -53.52 4.31 52.70
N THR A 2 -54.39 5.20 52.25
CA THR A 2 -54.59 5.94 51.00
C THR A 2 -53.80 5.53 49.73
N ALA A 3 -54.56 5.02 48.76
CA ALA A 3 -54.25 5.08 47.33
C ALA A 3 -54.89 6.34 46.72
N ILE A 4 -54.20 7.00 45.78
CA ILE A 4 -54.80 8.03 44.92
C ILE A 4 -54.73 7.53 43.47
N ARG A 5 -55.93 7.31 42.92
CA ARG A 5 -56.25 7.28 41.48
C ARG A 5 -56.64 8.70 41.05
N LEU A 6 -56.47 9.02 39.76
CA LEU A 6 -57.44 9.74 38.90
C LEU A 6 -56.85 9.74 37.47
N SER A 7 -57.42 9.08 36.46
CA SER A 7 -58.67 9.35 35.72
C SER A 7 -58.47 10.37 34.58
N MET A 8 -58.46 9.91 33.33
CA MET A 8 -59.44 10.17 32.23
C MET A 8 -59.61 11.66 31.87
N THR A 9 -59.59 12.07 30.59
CA THR A 9 -60.66 11.81 29.63
C THR A 9 -60.24 12.08 28.16
N ALA A 10 -60.96 11.42 27.25
CA ALA A 10 -60.93 11.57 25.80
C ALA A 10 -61.73 12.80 25.32
N SER A 11 -61.51 13.25 24.08
CA SER A 11 -62.62 13.67 23.20
C SER A 11 -62.26 13.69 21.72
N ARG A 12 -63.26 13.41 20.89
CA ARG A 12 -63.26 13.13 19.44
C ARG A 12 -63.70 14.35 18.60
N ALA A 13 -63.59 14.17 17.27
CA ALA A 13 -64.32 14.81 16.16
C ALA A 13 -63.69 16.11 15.63
N MET A 14 -63.71 16.42 14.32
CA MET A 14 -64.83 16.33 13.39
C MET A 14 -64.35 16.35 11.92
N HIS A 15 -65.14 15.71 11.04
CA HIS A 15 -64.93 15.55 9.60
C HIS A 15 -65.42 16.77 8.77
N ALA A 16 -64.85 17.00 7.58
CA ALA A 16 -65.53 17.35 6.31
C ALA A 16 -64.47 17.90 5.32
N ARG A 17 -64.23 17.47 4.07
CA ARG A 17 -65.00 16.95 2.89
C ARG A 17 -64.81 17.95 1.72
N TYR A 18 -64.76 17.39 0.50
CA TYR A 18 -64.85 18.00 -0.85
C TYR A 18 -63.54 18.53 -1.48
N ARG A 19 -63.29 18.44 -2.80
CA ARG A 19 -63.55 17.52 -3.95
C ARG A 19 -63.03 18.31 -5.19
N ALA A 20 -62.72 17.59 -6.29
CA ALA A 20 -62.48 18.06 -7.68
C ALA A 20 -61.05 18.55 -8.03
N LEU A 21 -60.26 17.77 -8.79
CA LEU A 21 -60.17 17.65 -10.27
C LEU A 21 -59.67 18.93 -10.97
N LEU A 22 -58.50 18.85 -11.64
CA LEU A 22 -58.36 19.11 -13.08
C LEU A 22 -56.92 18.88 -13.56
N ALA A 23 -56.82 18.16 -14.68
CA ALA A 23 -55.60 17.79 -15.39
C ALA A 23 -55.01 18.96 -16.17
N LEU A 24 -53.68 19.03 -16.26
CA LEU A 24 -52.96 19.77 -17.30
C LEU A 24 -51.74 18.93 -17.74
N LEU A 25 -51.94 18.20 -18.83
CA LEU A 25 -50.90 17.46 -19.55
C LEU A 25 -50.16 18.47 -20.45
N SER A 26 -48.95 18.90 -20.04
CA SER A 26 -48.10 19.76 -20.87
C SER A 26 -47.16 18.88 -21.70
N ALA A 27 -47.46 18.72 -22.99
CA ALA A 27 -46.55 18.09 -23.94
C ALA A 27 -45.44 19.09 -24.31
N ALA A 28 -44.26 18.95 -23.72
CA ALA A 28 -43.07 19.71 -24.11
C ALA A 28 -42.45 19.09 -25.38
N PRO A 29 -42.13 19.87 -26.43
CA PRO A 29 -41.43 19.34 -27.60
C PRO A 29 -39.99 18.97 -27.23
N LEU A 30 -39.62 17.70 -27.45
CA LEU A 30 -38.23 17.25 -27.34
C LEU A 30 -37.41 17.87 -28.48
N LEU A 31 -36.61 18.90 -28.17
CA LEU A 31 -35.51 19.30 -29.04
C LEU A 31 -34.42 18.22 -28.98
N THR A 32 -34.21 17.50 -30.07
CA THR A 32 -33.06 16.61 -30.24
C THR A 32 -31.82 17.44 -30.57
N ALA A 33 -31.08 17.86 -29.54
CA ALA A 33 -29.74 18.39 -29.71
C ALA A 33 -28.84 17.27 -30.28
N SER A 34 -28.42 17.38 -31.54
CA SER A 34 -27.31 16.56 -32.04
C SER A 34 -26.06 16.94 -31.28
N ALA A 35 -25.55 16.03 -30.46
CA ALA A 35 -24.24 16.19 -29.85
C ALA A 35 -23.18 16.36 -30.96
N PRO A 36 -22.20 17.26 -30.81
CA PRO A 36 -21.07 17.28 -31.72
C PRO A 36 -20.42 15.90 -31.67
N ALA A 37 -20.18 15.32 -32.84
CA ALA A 37 -19.40 14.10 -32.96
C ALA A 37 -18.10 14.31 -32.19
N GLY A 38 -17.98 13.62 -31.05
CA GLY A 38 -16.79 13.68 -30.23
C GLY A 38 -15.63 13.26 -31.12
N ALA A 39 -14.62 14.10 -31.23
CA ALA A 39 -13.36 13.70 -31.82
C ALA A 39 -12.92 12.41 -31.12
N GLU A 40 -12.95 11.29 -31.84
CA GLU A 40 -12.45 10.02 -31.32
C GLU A 40 -10.99 10.26 -30.93
N ALA A 41 -10.72 10.19 -29.64
CA ALA A 41 -9.37 10.20 -29.12
C ALA A 41 -8.63 9.02 -29.77
N ARG A 42 -7.66 9.31 -30.65
CA ARG A 42 -6.82 8.26 -31.22
C ARG A 42 -6.16 7.49 -30.08
N PRO A 43 -6.22 6.14 -30.08
CA PRO A 43 -5.45 5.36 -29.13
C PRO A 43 -3.98 5.72 -29.28
N SER A 44 -3.34 6.14 -28.18
CA SER A 44 -1.94 6.57 -28.19
C SER A 44 -0.95 5.44 -28.52
N GLY A 45 -1.41 4.19 -28.57
CA GLY A 45 -0.56 3.00 -28.72
C GLY A 45 0.30 2.73 -27.48
N VAL A 46 0.12 3.48 -26.40
CA VAL A 46 0.90 3.37 -25.16
C VAL A 46 0.09 2.62 -24.11
N SER A 47 0.66 1.55 -23.56
CA SER A 47 0.15 0.86 -22.36
C SER A 47 1.07 1.16 -21.19
N THR A 48 0.49 1.39 -20.01
CA THR A 48 1.23 1.69 -18.78
C THR A 48 0.74 0.80 -17.65
N GLU A 49 1.67 0.28 -16.85
CA GLU A 49 1.37 -0.51 -15.66
C GLU A 49 2.14 0.06 -14.46
N ILE A 50 1.46 0.20 -13.32
CA ILE A 50 2.12 0.49 -12.05
C ILE A 50 2.49 -0.85 -11.44
N LEU A 51 3.79 -1.19 -11.44
CA LEU A 51 4.27 -2.44 -10.84
C LEU A 51 4.16 -2.42 -9.31
N VAL A 52 4.39 -1.27 -8.67
CA VAL A 52 4.21 -1.09 -7.22
C VAL A 52 3.96 0.36 -6.84
N LYS A 53 3.13 0.57 -5.82
CA LYS A 53 2.88 1.86 -5.16
C LYS A 53 2.51 1.62 -3.70
N SER A 54 3.33 2.08 -2.77
CA SER A 54 3.10 1.91 -1.33
C SER A 54 3.77 3.03 -0.54
N SER A 55 3.22 3.33 0.64
CA SER A 55 3.85 4.16 1.68
C SER A 55 4.43 3.30 2.81
N SER A 56 4.56 1.99 2.61
CA SER A 56 5.14 1.04 3.55
C SER A 56 5.99 -0.02 2.84
N SER A 57 6.93 -0.62 3.58
CA SER A 57 7.71 -1.77 3.16
C SER A 57 6.88 -3.05 3.11
N TRP A 58 7.48 -4.14 2.61
CA TRP A 58 6.80 -5.41 2.39
C TRP A 58 6.20 -6.04 3.66
N ASP A 59 6.70 -5.64 4.83
CA ASP A 59 6.26 -6.05 6.17
C ASP A 59 5.22 -5.10 6.80
N GLN A 60 4.71 -4.13 6.02
CA GLN A 60 3.78 -3.08 6.44
C GLN A 60 4.37 -1.98 7.33
N THR A 61 5.69 -1.95 7.56
CA THR A 61 6.33 -0.81 8.25
C THR A 61 6.20 0.45 7.39
N GLY A 62 5.60 1.50 7.94
CA GLY A 62 5.39 2.76 7.22
C GLY A 62 6.69 3.52 6.96
N TYR A 63 6.84 4.09 5.77
CA TYR A 63 7.92 5.02 5.47
C TYR A 63 7.63 6.39 6.07
N THR A 64 8.71 7.12 6.37
CA THR A 64 8.66 8.48 6.89
C THR A 64 9.07 9.48 5.79
N ALA A 65 10.16 10.21 5.98
CA ALA A 65 10.67 11.18 5.01
C ALA A 65 11.78 10.56 4.16
N TYR A 66 11.96 11.07 2.94
CA TYR A 66 13.20 10.85 2.19
C TYR A 66 14.39 11.50 2.90
N PRO A 67 15.62 10.98 2.69
CA PRO A 67 16.82 11.58 3.25
C PRO A 67 16.98 13.04 2.78
N SER A 68 17.50 13.88 3.66
CA SER A 68 17.83 15.26 3.34
C SER A 68 19.11 15.36 2.50
N GLY A 69 19.35 16.54 1.92
CA GLY A 69 20.52 16.82 1.09
C GLY A 69 20.19 16.85 -0.40
N VAL A 70 21.24 16.83 -1.24
CA VAL A 70 21.08 16.79 -2.70
C VAL A 70 20.61 15.40 -3.10
N PRO A 71 19.48 15.24 -3.79
CA PRO A 71 19.02 13.92 -4.23
C PRO A 71 20.00 13.25 -5.18
N GLU A 72 20.27 11.96 -4.97
CA GLU A 72 21.09 11.13 -5.85
C GLU A 72 20.38 9.78 -6.08
N PRO A 73 19.30 9.78 -6.89
CA PRO A 73 18.57 8.55 -7.19
C PRO A 73 19.49 7.57 -7.93
N THR A 74 19.57 6.35 -7.44
CA THR A 74 20.51 5.35 -7.95
C THR A 74 19.77 4.06 -8.31
N LEU A 75 19.97 3.57 -9.54
CA LEU A 75 19.46 2.28 -10.01
C LEU A 75 20.61 1.29 -10.13
N VAL A 76 20.54 0.17 -9.41
CA VAL A 76 21.58 -0.86 -9.39
C VAL A 76 21.01 -2.16 -9.94
N ARG A 77 21.78 -2.83 -10.81
CA ARG A 77 21.56 -4.25 -11.11
C ARG A 77 22.38 -5.09 -10.13
N ILE A 78 21.71 -5.98 -9.41
CA ILE A 78 22.34 -6.88 -8.44
C ILE A 78 22.13 -8.31 -8.94
N SER A 79 23.23 -9.03 -9.19
CA SER A 79 23.21 -10.46 -9.52
C SER A 79 23.73 -11.25 -8.32
N ILE A 80 22.91 -12.17 -7.82
CA ILE A 80 23.18 -12.98 -6.64
C ILE A 80 23.22 -14.43 -7.08
N ALA A 81 24.35 -15.11 -6.82
CA ALA A 81 24.55 -16.49 -7.21
C ALA A 81 23.54 -17.44 -6.55
N PRO A 82 23.33 -18.66 -7.08
CA PRO A 82 22.57 -19.71 -6.42
C PRO A 82 22.97 -19.95 -4.98
N ASN A 83 21.98 -20.32 -4.15
CA ASN A 83 22.19 -20.76 -2.77
C ASN A 83 23.04 -19.80 -1.93
N THR A 84 22.97 -18.50 -2.23
CA THR A 84 23.76 -17.47 -1.59
C THR A 84 22.96 -16.84 -0.46
N ARG A 85 23.62 -16.66 0.68
CA ARG A 85 23.12 -15.90 1.81
C ARG A 85 23.93 -14.62 1.92
N LEU A 86 23.28 -13.48 1.77
CA LEU A 86 23.90 -12.18 1.98
C LEU A 86 24.16 -11.95 3.47
N ASP A 87 25.15 -11.12 3.75
CA ASP A 87 25.42 -10.62 5.10
C ASP A 87 24.29 -9.71 5.56
N TRP A 88 24.15 -9.57 6.89
CA TRP A 88 23.20 -8.64 7.48
C TRP A 88 23.56 -7.19 7.15
N HIS A 89 22.57 -6.44 6.71
CA HIS A 89 22.72 -5.01 6.37
C HIS A 89 21.39 -4.27 6.55
N LEU A 90 21.43 -2.95 6.45
CA LEU A 90 20.24 -2.10 6.37
C LEU A 90 20.40 -1.03 5.28
N HIS A 91 19.28 -0.40 4.92
CA HIS A 91 19.23 0.72 3.98
C HIS A 91 18.77 1.99 4.72
N PRO A 92 19.49 3.11 4.64
CA PRO A 92 19.13 4.36 5.31
C PRO A 92 18.13 5.22 4.52
N MET A 93 17.47 4.65 3.51
CA MET A 93 16.50 5.30 2.64
C MET A 93 15.52 4.27 2.05
N PRO A 94 14.33 4.69 1.57
CA PRO A 94 13.45 3.82 0.81
C PRO A 94 14.10 3.31 -0.47
N ALA A 95 13.93 2.03 -0.75
CA ALA A 95 14.34 1.39 -1.99
C ALA A 95 13.23 0.49 -2.55
N ILE A 96 13.25 0.33 -3.88
CA ILE A 96 12.33 -0.56 -4.59
C ILE A 96 13.17 -1.57 -5.37
N GLY A 97 13.05 -2.85 -5.01
CA GLY A 97 13.58 -3.95 -5.79
C GLY A 97 12.55 -4.41 -6.83
N TYR A 98 13.03 -4.82 -8.01
CA TYR A 98 12.28 -5.59 -8.98
C TYR A 98 13.09 -6.84 -9.31
N VAL A 99 12.53 -8.01 -9.03
CA VAL A 99 13.21 -9.29 -9.31
C VAL A 99 13.08 -9.56 -10.80
N THR A 100 14.18 -9.47 -11.54
CA THR A 100 14.19 -9.73 -12.99
C THR A 100 14.27 -11.22 -13.29
N SER A 101 14.96 -11.99 -12.45
CA SER A 101 15.06 -13.45 -12.59
C SER A 101 15.29 -14.13 -11.23
N GLY A 102 14.97 -15.43 -11.15
CA GLY A 102 15.20 -16.25 -9.97
C GLY A 102 14.25 -15.94 -8.79
N GLN A 103 14.75 -16.15 -7.58
CA GLN A 103 14.00 -15.95 -6.32
C GLN A 103 14.90 -15.41 -5.21
N LEU A 104 14.39 -14.43 -4.47
CA LEU A 104 15.01 -13.88 -3.27
C LEU A 104 14.06 -14.00 -2.07
N SER A 105 14.53 -14.61 -0.99
CA SER A 105 13.87 -14.54 0.33
C SER A 105 14.56 -13.49 1.19
N VAL A 106 13.81 -12.51 1.69
CA VAL A 106 14.31 -11.46 2.58
C VAL A 106 13.89 -11.80 4.01
N GLU A 107 14.84 -11.78 4.93
CA GLU A 107 14.67 -12.14 6.35
C GLU A 107 15.05 -10.93 7.23
N ARG A 108 14.19 -10.57 8.19
CA ARG A 108 14.49 -9.55 9.22
C ARG A 108 15.32 -10.14 10.35
N ALA A 109 16.29 -9.37 10.85
CA ALA A 109 17.18 -9.84 11.90
C ALA A 109 16.62 -9.74 13.32
N ASP A 110 15.52 -9.01 13.55
CA ASP A 110 14.98 -8.72 14.89
C ASP A 110 13.93 -9.74 15.33
N ASN A 111 13.11 -10.22 14.40
CA ASN A 111 12.00 -11.12 14.68
C ASN A 111 11.95 -12.35 13.77
N GLY A 112 12.89 -12.48 12.82
CA GLY A 112 12.96 -13.61 11.89
C GLY A 112 11.85 -13.63 10.82
N THR A 113 11.00 -12.60 10.75
CA THR A 113 9.97 -12.49 9.72
C THR A 113 10.63 -12.49 8.36
N GLN A 114 10.08 -13.28 7.44
CA GLN A 114 10.64 -13.43 6.11
C GLN A 114 9.57 -13.42 5.03
N ARG A 115 9.96 -12.97 3.83
CA ARG A 115 9.11 -12.99 2.64
C ARG A 115 9.93 -13.33 1.40
N SER A 116 9.37 -14.17 0.54
CA SER A 116 9.99 -14.57 -0.72
C SER A 116 9.38 -13.81 -1.90
N PHE A 117 10.24 -13.47 -2.85
CA PHE A 117 9.91 -12.75 -4.07
C PHE A 117 10.52 -13.46 -5.27
N THR A 118 9.76 -13.59 -6.35
CA THR A 118 10.18 -14.26 -7.59
C THR A 118 10.20 -13.28 -8.76
N ALA A 119 10.77 -13.70 -9.89
CA ALA A 119 10.76 -12.93 -11.13
C ALA A 119 9.41 -12.26 -11.44
N GLY A 120 9.46 -10.98 -11.80
CA GLY A 120 8.28 -10.14 -12.05
C GLY A 120 7.72 -9.42 -10.82
N GLN A 121 8.12 -9.81 -9.60
CA GLN A 121 7.64 -9.18 -8.38
C GLN A 121 8.52 -8.01 -7.93
N THR A 122 7.90 -7.07 -7.25
CA THR A 122 8.55 -5.91 -6.63
C THR A 122 8.71 -6.09 -5.13
N ILE A 123 9.77 -5.50 -4.57
CA ILE A 123 10.07 -5.46 -3.15
C ILE A 123 10.07 -3.99 -2.72
N MET A 124 9.13 -3.61 -1.86
CA MET A 124 9.22 -2.35 -1.12
C MET A 124 10.14 -2.60 0.08
N GLU A 125 11.41 -2.19 -0.04
CA GLU A 125 12.47 -2.58 0.89
C GLU A 125 12.34 -1.94 2.27
N LEU A 126 12.93 -2.60 3.26
CA LEU A 126 12.96 -2.12 4.63
C LEU A 126 13.91 -0.91 4.77
N VAL A 127 13.52 0.07 5.60
CA VAL A 127 14.35 1.23 5.95
C VAL A 127 14.79 1.10 7.40
N ASP A 128 16.09 1.29 7.66
CA ASP A 128 16.72 1.24 8.98
C ASP A 128 16.49 -0.04 9.80
N VAL A 129 16.10 -1.12 9.12
CA VAL A 129 15.93 -2.44 9.73
C VAL A 129 16.99 -3.39 9.20
N PRO A 130 17.81 -4.01 10.07
CA PRO A 130 18.71 -5.07 9.67
C PRO A 130 17.97 -6.26 9.03
N HIS A 131 18.35 -6.60 7.81
CA HIS A 131 17.80 -7.73 7.06
C HIS A 131 18.87 -8.39 6.18
N ARG A 132 18.55 -9.52 5.57
CA ARG A 132 19.39 -10.17 4.56
C ARG A 132 18.57 -10.89 3.51
N GLY A 133 19.17 -11.03 2.33
CA GLY A 133 18.65 -11.86 1.25
C GLY A 133 19.23 -13.29 1.27
N ARG A 134 18.41 -14.26 0.84
CA ARG A 134 18.80 -15.64 0.54
C ARG A 134 18.22 -16.05 -0.81
N THR A 135 19.05 -16.57 -1.70
CA THR A 135 18.62 -17.08 -3.01
C THR A 135 18.43 -18.60 -2.99
N GLY A 136 17.58 -19.09 -3.89
CA GLY A 136 17.43 -20.53 -4.17
C GLY A 136 18.43 -21.02 -5.23
N ASP A 137 18.15 -22.20 -5.80
CA ASP A 137 19.04 -22.90 -6.76
C ASP A 137 19.28 -22.15 -8.08
N ALA A 138 18.38 -21.24 -8.44
CA ALA A 138 18.52 -20.43 -9.65
C ALA A 138 19.26 -19.10 -9.43
N GLY A 139 19.62 -18.76 -8.19
CA GLY A 139 20.08 -17.42 -7.84
C GLY A 139 18.95 -16.39 -7.92
N ALA A 140 19.33 -15.11 -8.03
CA ALA A 140 18.42 -14.02 -8.32
C ALA A 140 19.14 -12.87 -9.04
N GLU A 141 18.42 -12.17 -9.91
CA GLU A 141 18.82 -10.86 -10.39
C GLU A 141 17.74 -9.84 -10.02
N LEU A 142 18.17 -8.67 -9.58
CA LEU A 142 17.30 -7.57 -9.20
C LEU A 142 17.74 -6.28 -9.91
N LEU A 143 16.77 -5.44 -10.23
CA LEU A 143 16.96 -4.01 -10.40
C LEU A 143 16.48 -3.33 -9.12
N VAL A 144 17.37 -2.59 -8.43
CA VAL A 144 17.03 -1.91 -7.18
C VAL A 144 17.21 -0.41 -7.35
N PHE A 145 16.12 0.33 -7.19
CA PHE A 145 16.11 1.78 -7.17
C PHE A 145 16.20 2.29 -5.73
N TYR A 146 17.17 3.15 -5.44
CA TYR A 146 17.38 3.79 -4.15
C TYR A 146 17.02 5.27 -4.22
N ALA A 147 16.13 5.73 -3.34
CA ALA A 147 15.77 7.13 -3.19
C ALA A 147 16.71 7.86 -2.22
N GLY A 148 18.02 7.80 -2.51
CA GLY A 148 19.09 8.32 -1.64
C GLY A 148 19.46 9.79 -1.91
N SER A 149 20.33 10.32 -1.06
CA SER A 149 21.04 11.59 -1.28
C SER A 149 22.52 11.37 -1.58
N ALA A 150 23.17 12.41 -2.13
CA ALA A 150 24.57 12.36 -2.53
C ALA A 150 25.46 11.91 -1.35
N GLN A 151 26.44 11.05 -1.67
CA GLN A 151 27.38 10.45 -0.70
C GLN A 151 26.75 9.55 0.38
N GLN A 152 25.44 9.32 0.35
CA GLN A 152 24.79 8.37 1.26
C GLN A 152 25.12 6.93 0.83
N PRO A 153 25.57 6.05 1.75
CA PRO A 153 25.81 4.66 1.40
C PRO A 153 24.49 3.97 1.07
N LEU A 154 24.46 3.23 -0.05
CA LEU A 154 23.26 2.47 -0.44
C LEU A 154 22.89 1.40 0.59
N SER A 155 23.88 0.84 1.30
CA SER A 155 23.70 -0.19 2.31
C SER A 155 24.75 -0.06 3.40
N VAL A 156 24.36 -0.31 4.65
CA VAL A 156 25.23 -0.31 5.82
C VAL A 156 25.27 -1.70 6.42
N ALA A 157 26.46 -2.28 6.55
CA ALA A 157 26.64 -3.59 7.17
C ALA A 157 26.25 -3.56 8.66
N THR A 158 25.56 -4.60 9.13
CA THR A 158 25.10 -4.74 10.52
C THR A 158 25.62 -6.04 11.13
N PRO A 159 26.94 -6.19 11.29
CA PRO A 159 27.52 -7.40 11.84
C PRO A 159 26.97 -7.66 13.25
N GLY A 160 26.57 -8.90 13.50
CA GLY A 160 25.98 -9.29 14.79
C GLY A 160 24.47 -9.06 14.93
N ALA A 161 23.78 -8.46 13.94
CA ALA A 161 22.33 -8.28 13.99
C ALA A 161 21.57 -9.59 14.18
N GLY A 162 22.08 -10.70 13.64
CA GLY A 162 21.50 -12.04 13.88
C GLY A 162 21.58 -12.55 15.32
N LYS A 163 22.24 -11.83 16.25
CA LYS A 163 22.22 -12.11 17.70
C LYS A 163 21.12 -11.31 18.41
N LEU A 164 20.50 -10.35 17.74
CA LEU A 164 19.41 -9.51 18.29
C LEU A 164 18.05 -10.21 18.17
N ALA A 165 17.87 -11.12 17.20
CA ALA A 165 16.71 -12.01 17.15
C ALA A 165 16.84 -13.15 18.17
N TRP A 166 15.82 -13.24 19.01
CA TRP A 166 15.49 -14.32 19.94
C TRP A 166 16.11 -14.23 21.35
N ASP A 167 15.50 -13.39 22.19
CA ASP A 167 15.27 -13.71 23.60
C ASP A 167 13.78 -14.11 23.75
N PRO A 168 13.46 -15.39 24.04
CA PRO A 168 12.08 -15.84 24.20
C PRO A 168 11.35 -15.19 25.39
N THR A 169 12.06 -14.47 26.26
CA THR A 169 11.50 -13.78 27.42
C THR A 169 11.07 -12.34 27.13
N VAL A 170 11.43 -11.78 25.97
CA VAL A 170 11.07 -10.41 25.57
C VAL A 170 10.14 -10.47 24.36
N GLN A 171 8.86 -10.66 24.61
CA GLN A 171 7.81 -10.32 23.64
C GLN A 171 7.55 -8.81 23.71
N PRO A 172 7.54 -8.06 22.59
CA PRO A 172 7.10 -6.68 22.63
C PRO A 172 5.63 -6.63 23.06
N ALA A 173 5.32 -5.68 23.95
CA ALA A 173 3.96 -5.41 24.39
C ALA A 173 3.06 -5.22 23.15
N ARG A 174 1.95 -5.96 23.11
CA ARG A 174 0.90 -5.75 22.13
C ARG A 174 0.02 -4.62 22.67
N ASP A 175 0.05 -3.49 21.99
CA ASP A 175 -0.93 -2.41 22.15
C ASP A 175 -2.16 -2.69 21.28
#